data_AF-A0A1X7PGU7-F1
#
_entry.id   AF-A0A1X7PGU7-F1
#
_cell.length_a   1.000
_cell.length_b   1.000
_cell.length_c   1.000
_cell.angle_alpha   90.00
_cell.angle_beta   90.00
_cell.angle_gamma   90.00
#
_symmetry.space_group_name_H-M   'P 1'
#
loop_
_entity.id
_entity.type
_entity.pdbx_description
1 polymer ?
#
loop_
_entity_poly.entity_id
_entity_poly.type
_entity_poly.pdbx_seq_one_letter_code
_entity_poly.pdbx_strand_id
1 'polypeptide(L)'
;MQAPDYDAFFASYVDFYNAALADKPVIRDLRACYAEYLVSASGQAVMGGENGDDYEKVLEKGFGFYRAIGVVEMWLRGVEAREIFAGHDEARVSFTAQMRRKDGSEFPLDFEVVYFLQRRDSGPKIFAFLSEDEMELFRSLGLVDGEGKPVGA
;
A
#
# COMPACT_ATOMS: atom_id res chain seq x y z
N MET A 1 0.88 -19.69 -18.27
CA MET A 1 0.34 -19.55 -16.90
C MET A 1 -0.97 -18.78 -17.00
N GLN A 2 -2.04 -19.25 -16.36
CA GLN A 2 -3.32 -18.53 -16.35
C GLN A 2 -3.15 -17.17 -15.65
N ALA A 3 -3.95 -16.17 -16.03
CA ALA A 3 -4.00 -14.91 -15.30
C ALA A 3 -4.44 -15.16 -13.85
N PRO A 4 -3.73 -14.63 -12.84
CA PRO A 4 -4.15 -14.70 -11.45
C PRO A 4 -5.50 -14.04 -11.20
N ASP A 5 -6.20 -14.49 -10.16
CA ASP A 5 -7.35 -13.77 -9.61
C ASP A 5 -6.84 -12.57 -8.79
N TYR A 6 -6.78 -11.40 -9.43
CA TYR A 6 -6.25 -10.20 -8.79
C TYR A 6 -7.23 -9.58 -7.79
N ASP A 7 -8.53 -9.76 -7.95
CA ASP A 7 -9.52 -9.33 -6.96
C ASP A 7 -9.31 -10.07 -5.63
N ALA A 8 -9.15 -11.41 -5.69
CA ALA A 8 -8.85 -12.21 -4.51
C ALA A 8 -7.49 -11.86 -3.87
N PHE A 9 -6.46 -11.63 -4.71
CA PHE A 9 -5.14 -11.22 -4.23
C PHE A 9 -5.19 -9.88 -3.48
N PHE A 10 -5.81 -8.85 -4.06
CA PHE A 10 -5.88 -7.54 -3.42
C PHE A 10 -6.86 -7.51 -2.24
N ALA A 11 -7.90 -8.35 -2.22
CA ALA A 11 -8.73 -8.52 -1.03
C ALA A 11 -7.91 -9.07 0.16
N SER A 12 -7.11 -10.11 -0.07
CA SER A 12 -6.20 -10.64 0.96
C SER A 12 -5.12 -9.63 1.37
N TYR A 13 -4.61 -8.86 0.40
CA TYR A 13 -3.67 -7.76 0.68
C TYR A 13 -4.29 -6.72 1.61
N VAL A 14 -5.55 -6.33 1.40
CA VAL A 14 -6.28 -5.41 2.29
C VAL A 14 -6.47 -6.01 3.68
N ASP A 15 -6.76 -7.31 3.80
CA ASP A 15 -6.86 -7.97 5.10
C ASP A 15 -5.53 -7.90 5.88
N PHE A 16 -4.40 -8.13 5.20
CA PHE A 16 -3.08 -7.96 5.80
C PHE A 16 -2.81 -6.50 6.18
N TYR A 17 -3.20 -5.55 5.32
CA TYR A 17 -3.04 -4.12 5.57
C TYR A 17 -3.81 -3.68 6.82
N ASN A 18 -5.08 -4.09 6.94
CA ASN A 18 -5.94 -3.80 8.09
C ASN A 18 -5.46 -4.48 9.37
N ALA A 19 -4.96 -5.71 9.27
CA ALA A 19 -4.33 -6.37 10.39
C ALA A 19 -3.06 -5.63 10.86
N ALA A 20 -2.24 -5.10 9.94
CA ALA A 20 -1.07 -4.30 10.28
C ALA A 20 -1.43 -2.93 10.88
N LEU A 21 -2.49 -2.27 10.39
CA LEU A 21 -3.06 -1.06 11.00
C LEU A 21 -3.59 -1.33 12.42
N ALA A 22 -4.10 -2.52 12.69
CA ALA A 22 -4.50 -2.97 14.02
C ALA A 22 -3.32 -3.52 14.87
N ASP A 23 -2.07 -3.31 14.42
CA ASP A 23 -0.83 -3.74 15.08
C ASP A 23 -0.75 -5.26 15.33
N LYS A 24 -1.37 -6.05 14.46
CA LYS A 24 -1.32 -7.52 14.50
C LYS A 24 -0.05 -8.04 13.80
N PRO A 25 0.45 -9.23 14.18
CA PRO A 25 1.69 -9.80 13.64
C PRO A 25 1.50 -10.39 12.23
N VAL A 26 1.34 -9.52 11.24
CA VAL A 26 1.05 -9.88 9.83
C VAL A 26 2.08 -9.32 8.84
N ILE A 27 3.07 -8.57 9.33
CA ILE A 27 4.08 -7.89 8.51
C ILE A 27 4.80 -8.87 7.58
N ARG A 28 5.08 -10.09 8.07
CA ARG A 28 5.71 -11.15 7.27
C ARG A 28 4.82 -11.62 6.10
N ASP A 29 3.52 -11.75 6.31
CA ASP A 29 2.57 -12.17 5.27
C ASP A 29 2.37 -11.05 4.24
N LEU A 30 2.27 -9.80 4.70
CA LEU A 30 2.23 -8.64 3.83
C LEU A 30 3.51 -8.51 3.00
N ARG A 31 4.68 -8.70 3.64
CA ARG A 31 5.99 -8.74 2.98
C ARG A 31 6.04 -9.79 1.88
N ALA A 32 5.40 -10.95 2.09
CA ALA A 32 5.33 -12.02 1.11
C ALA A 32 4.48 -11.66 -0.13
N CYS A 33 3.76 -10.54 -0.15
CA CYS A 33 3.11 -10.04 -1.37
C CYS A 33 4.10 -9.39 -2.35
N TYR A 34 5.29 -9.02 -1.89
CA TYR A 34 6.31 -8.34 -2.71
C TYR A 34 7.35 -9.31 -3.27
N ALA A 35 7.91 -8.95 -4.42
CA ALA A 35 9.07 -9.60 -5.02
C ALA A 35 10.35 -9.32 -4.21
N GLU A 36 11.48 -9.85 -4.67
CA GLU A 36 12.78 -9.74 -4.00
C GLU A 36 13.33 -8.31 -3.99
N TYR A 37 12.91 -7.49 -4.95
CA TYR A 37 13.23 -6.07 -5.04
C TYR A 37 11.96 -5.31 -5.39
N LEU A 38 11.76 -4.15 -4.76
CA LEU A 38 10.60 -3.31 -4.98
C LEU A 38 11.04 -1.95 -5.49
N VAL A 39 10.32 -1.44 -6.49
CA VAL A 39 10.45 -0.05 -6.96
C VAL A 39 9.15 0.69 -6.69
N SER A 40 9.24 1.85 -6.05
CA SER A 40 8.12 2.76 -5.86
C SER A 40 8.40 4.06 -6.59
N ALA A 41 7.39 4.64 -7.21
CA ALA A 41 7.49 5.97 -7.76
C ALA A 41 6.24 6.79 -7.43
N SER A 42 6.48 8.05 -7.08
CA SER A 42 5.46 9.07 -6.93
C SER A 42 5.91 10.34 -7.65
N GLY A 43 5.11 11.41 -7.58
CA GLY A 43 5.46 12.70 -8.19
C GLY A 43 6.79 13.30 -7.70
N GLN A 44 7.25 12.94 -6.50
CA GLN A 44 8.45 13.53 -5.88
C GLN A 44 9.72 12.70 -6.09
N ALA A 45 9.60 11.38 -6.14
CA ALA A 45 10.75 10.50 -6.08
C ALA A 45 10.48 9.14 -6.71
N VAL A 46 11.56 8.54 -7.19
CA VAL A 46 11.65 7.11 -7.49
C VAL A 46 12.56 6.50 -6.44
N MET A 47 12.07 5.46 -5.75
CA MET A 47 12.80 4.77 -4.69
C MET A 47 12.79 3.27 -4.96
N GLY A 48 13.87 2.58 -4.61
CA GLY A 48 13.97 1.14 -4.72
C GLY A 48 14.61 0.53 -3.49
N GLY A 49 14.28 -0.72 -3.20
CA GLY A 49 14.86 -1.44 -2.06
C GLY A 49 14.71 -2.95 -2.19
N GLU A 50 15.65 -3.65 -1.57
CA GLU A 50 15.57 -5.11 -1.42
C GLU A 50 14.50 -5.48 -0.39
N ASN A 51 13.71 -6.49 -0.72
CA ASN A 51 12.81 -7.16 0.20
C ASN A 51 13.59 -8.16 1.08
N GLY A 52 14.60 -7.65 1.79
CA GLY A 52 15.51 -8.41 2.66
C GLY A 52 15.07 -8.42 4.13
N ASP A 53 15.98 -8.84 5.01
CA ASP A 53 15.73 -9.00 6.45
C ASP A 53 15.31 -7.70 7.16
N ASP A 54 15.75 -6.55 6.66
CA ASP A 54 15.39 -5.25 7.23
C ASP A 54 14.07 -4.68 6.69
N TYR A 55 13.49 -5.28 5.65
CA TYR A 55 12.28 -4.73 5.02
C TYR A 55 11.05 -4.80 5.94
N GLU A 56 11.00 -5.78 6.85
CA GLU A 56 9.94 -5.86 7.87
C GLU A 56 9.92 -4.61 8.75
N LYS A 57 11.08 -4.09 9.16
CA LYS A 57 11.20 -2.85 9.94
C LYS A 57 10.73 -1.62 9.15
N VAL A 58 10.96 -1.62 7.83
CA VAL A 58 10.49 -0.55 6.95
C VAL A 58 8.97 -0.55 6.90
N LEU A 59 8.34 -1.72 6.72
CA LEU A 59 6.89 -1.87 6.75
C LEU A 59 6.32 -1.47 8.11
N GLU A 60 6.88 -1.95 9.22
CA GLU A 60 6.48 -1.57 10.59
C GLU A 60 6.51 -0.06 10.80
N LYS A 61 7.59 0.60 10.37
CA LYS A 61 7.69 2.07 10.44
C LYS A 61 6.62 2.76 9.60
N GLY A 62 6.33 2.23 8.40
CA GLY A 62 5.26 2.71 7.52
C GLY A 62 3.89 2.63 8.17
N PHE A 63 3.51 1.46 8.72
CA PHE A 63 2.23 1.30 9.43
C PHE A 63 2.16 2.12 10.72
N GLY A 64 3.27 2.24 11.44
CA GLY A 64 3.35 3.15 12.59
C GLY A 64 3.06 4.61 12.20
N PHE A 65 3.58 5.05 11.06
CA PHE A 65 3.28 6.36 10.50
C PHE A 65 1.80 6.49 10.08
N TYR A 66 1.26 5.51 9.34
CA TYR A 66 -0.16 5.51 8.93
C TYR A 66 -1.12 5.60 10.12
N ARG A 67 -0.85 4.85 11.20
CA ARG A 67 -1.61 4.98 12.46
C ARG A 67 -1.47 6.37 13.07
N ALA A 68 -0.27 6.94 13.08
CA ALA A 68 -0.03 8.25 13.68
C ALA A 68 -0.73 9.41 12.94
N ILE A 69 -0.96 9.27 11.63
CA ILE A 69 -1.74 10.23 10.83
C ILE A 69 -3.25 9.90 10.79
N GLY A 70 -3.68 8.82 11.45
CA GLY A 70 -5.08 8.50 11.67
C GLY A 70 -5.71 7.53 10.68
N VAL A 71 -4.94 6.75 9.92
CA VAL A 71 -5.52 5.65 9.12
C VAL A 71 -6.06 4.57 10.08
N VAL A 72 -7.34 4.25 9.95
CA VAL A 72 -8.04 3.26 10.80
C VAL A 72 -8.16 1.92 10.10
N GLU A 73 -8.68 1.93 8.88
CA GLU A 73 -8.85 0.75 8.04
C GLU A 73 -8.86 1.16 6.57
N MET A 74 -8.78 0.18 5.69
CA MET A 74 -8.78 0.34 4.24
C MET A 74 -9.70 -0.70 3.61
N TRP A 75 -10.32 -0.35 2.49
CA TRP A 75 -11.17 -1.25 1.72
C TRP A 75 -10.80 -1.23 0.24
N LEU A 76 -10.92 -2.38 -0.40
CA LEU A 76 -10.79 -2.53 -1.85
C LEU A 76 -12.06 -2.05 -2.53
N ARG A 77 -11.93 -1.16 -3.52
CA ARG A 77 -13.05 -0.71 -4.36
C ARG A 77 -13.09 -1.37 -5.73
N GLY A 78 -11.94 -1.69 -6.29
CA GLY A 78 -11.87 -2.37 -7.57
C GLY A 78 -10.45 -2.63 -8.03
N VAL A 79 -10.31 -3.59 -8.94
CA VAL A 79 -9.06 -3.97 -9.59
C VAL A 79 -9.26 -3.98 -11.09
N GLU A 80 -8.44 -3.21 -11.80
CA GLU A 80 -8.36 -3.22 -13.27
C GLU A 80 -7.00 -3.77 -13.68
N ALA A 81 -6.94 -5.05 -14.03
CA ALA A 81 -5.71 -5.73 -14.39
C ALA A 81 -5.59 -5.99 -15.90
N ARG A 82 -4.37 -5.88 -16.43
CA ARG A 82 -4.03 -6.23 -17.81
C ARG A 82 -2.65 -6.86 -17.91
N GLU A 83 -2.51 -7.83 -18.79
CA GLU A 83 -1.20 -8.40 -19.14
C GLU A 83 -0.40 -7.37 -19.94
N ILE A 84 0.84 -7.11 -19.54
CA ILE A 84 1.78 -6.27 -20.29
C ILE A 84 2.65 -7.17 -21.17
N PHE A 85 3.19 -8.23 -20.56
CA PHE A 85 4.03 -9.23 -21.20
C PHE A 85 3.76 -10.60 -20.58
N ALA A 86 4.22 -11.66 -21.24
CA ALA A 86 4.12 -13.02 -20.70
C ALA A 86 4.67 -13.07 -19.26
N GLY A 87 3.80 -13.35 -18.30
CA GLY A 87 4.13 -13.46 -16.88
C GLY A 87 4.23 -12.13 -16.11
N HIS A 88 3.91 -10.99 -16.72
CA HIS A 88 3.93 -9.67 -16.08
C HIS A 88 2.67 -8.87 -16.39
N ASP A 89 2.11 -8.29 -15.35
CA ASP A 89 0.81 -7.63 -15.38
C ASP A 89 0.90 -6.24 -14.74
N GLU A 90 0.01 -5.36 -15.17
CA GLU A 90 -0.31 -4.12 -14.50
C GLU A 90 -1.68 -4.28 -13.85
N ALA A 91 -1.83 -3.86 -12.60
CA ALA A 91 -3.13 -3.71 -11.95
C ALA A 91 -3.27 -2.30 -11.41
N ARG A 92 -4.26 -1.55 -11.91
CA ARG A 92 -4.73 -0.34 -11.25
C ARG A 92 -5.72 -0.75 -10.18
N VAL A 93 -5.47 -0.35 -8.95
CA VAL A 93 -6.27 -0.74 -7.79
C VAL A 93 -6.76 0.50 -7.08
N SER A 94 -8.07 0.57 -6.89
CA SER A 94 -8.72 1.69 -6.23
C SER A 94 -9.08 1.28 -4.81
N PHE A 95 -8.71 2.11 -3.84
CA PHE A 95 -8.96 1.90 -2.42
C PHE A 95 -9.75 3.06 -1.81
N THR A 96 -10.28 2.82 -0.63
CA THR A 96 -10.70 3.86 0.32
C THR A 96 -10.04 3.59 1.66
N ALA A 97 -9.45 4.59 2.29
CA ALA A 97 -9.00 4.53 3.68
C ALA A 97 -9.97 5.29 4.59
N GLN A 98 -10.32 4.71 5.74
CA GLN A 98 -10.98 5.42 6.80
C GLN A 98 -9.95 6.23 7.58
N MET A 99 -10.12 7.55 7.58
CA MET A 99 -9.26 8.46 8.34
C MET A 99 -9.98 8.90 9.61
N ARG A 100 -9.23 9.09 10.68
CA ARG A 100 -9.67 9.71 11.93
C ARG A 100 -8.78 10.91 12.26
N ARG A 101 -9.39 12.06 12.50
CA ARG A 101 -8.72 13.28 12.95
C ARG A 101 -8.58 13.28 14.46
N LYS A 102 -7.71 14.16 14.96
CA LYS A 102 -7.50 14.40 16.39
C LYS A 102 -8.74 14.80 17.19
N ASP A 103 -9.71 15.44 16.54
CA ASP A 103 -10.98 15.80 17.16
C ASP A 103 -11.98 14.62 17.21
N GLY A 104 -11.57 13.43 16.76
CA GLY A 104 -12.37 12.22 16.68
C GLY A 104 -13.27 12.14 15.45
N SER A 105 -13.31 13.17 14.59
CA SER A 105 -14.07 13.12 13.35
C SER A 105 -13.43 12.16 12.35
N GLU A 106 -14.29 11.50 11.58
CA GLU A 106 -13.91 10.47 10.63
C GLU A 106 -14.30 10.87 9.21
N PHE A 107 -13.44 10.58 8.24
CA PHE A 107 -13.71 10.83 6.83
C PHE A 107 -13.07 9.77 5.92
N PRO A 108 -13.72 9.38 4.80
CA PRO A 108 -13.12 8.49 3.83
C PRO A 108 -12.10 9.25 2.97
N LEU A 109 -10.98 8.58 2.65
CA LEU A 109 -9.98 9.05 1.69
C LEU A 109 -9.84 8.05 0.56
N ASP A 110 -10.20 8.47 -0.64
CA ASP A 110 -10.13 7.68 -1.85
C ASP A 110 -8.78 7.86 -2.53
N PHE A 111 -8.18 6.77 -3.00
CA PHE A 111 -6.92 6.82 -3.75
C PHE A 111 -6.76 5.61 -4.68
N GLU A 112 -5.82 5.71 -5.60
CA GLU A 112 -5.47 4.64 -6.54
C GLU A 112 -3.97 4.39 -6.56
N VAL A 113 -3.61 3.12 -6.78
CA VAL A 113 -2.22 2.70 -6.96
C VAL A 113 -2.15 1.80 -8.20
N VAL A 114 -1.16 2.04 -9.05
CA VAL A 114 -0.85 1.14 -10.17
C VAL A 114 0.28 0.22 -9.73
N TYR A 115 -0.01 -1.06 -9.62
CA TYR A 115 0.96 -2.10 -9.28
C TYR A 115 1.44 -2.82 -10.53
N PHE A 116 2.74 -3.10 -10.58
CA PHE A 116 3.32 -4.03 -11.52
C PHE A 116 3.59 -5.36 -10.82
N LEU A 117 3.06 -6.42 -11.42
CA LEU A 117 3.01 -7.74 -10.85
C LEU A 117 3.74 -8.74 -11.73
N GLN A 118 4.34 -9.73 -11.08
CA GLN A 118 4.93 -10.88 -11.73
C GLN A 118 4.16 -12.14 -11.32
N ARG A 119 3.75 -12.94 -12.30
CA ARG A 119 3.06 -14.20 -12.04
C ARG A 119 4.07 -15.24 -11.55
N ARG A 120 3.80 -15.87 -10.40
CA ARG A 120 4.56 -17.03 -9.88
C ARG A 120 3.61 -18.18 -9.58
N ASP A 121 4.16 -19.39 -9.53
CA ASP A 121 3.41 -20.58 -9.11
C ASP A 121 2.91 -20.47 -7.66
N SER A 122 3.61 -19.69 -6.82
CA SER A 122 3.21 -19.38 -5.43
C SER A 122 2.23 -18.21 -5.30
N GLY A 123 1.76 -17.64 -6.42
CA GLY A 123 0.90 -16.46 -6.46
C GLY A 123 1.61 -15.22 -7.04
N PRO A 124 0.84 -14.17 -7.42
CA PRO A 124 1.42 -12.95 -7.96
C PRO A 124 2.30 -12.22 -6.94
N LYS A 125 3.35 -11.54 -7.43
CA LYS A 125 4.27 -10.73 -6.61
C LYS A 125 4.32 -9.30 -7.13
N ILE A 126 4.18 -8.33 -6.25
CA ILE A 126 4.35 -6.91 -6.55
C ILE A 126 5.86 -6.61 -6.63
N PHE A 127 6.34 -6.14 -7.78
CA PHE A 127 7.75 -5.72 -7.93
C PHE A 127 7.89 -4.20 -8.15
N ALA A 128 6.81 -3.52 -8.52
CA ALA A 128 6.78 -2.07 -8.51
C ALA A 128 5.38 -1.51 -8.25
N PHE A 129 5.31 -0.26 -7.82
CA PHE A 129 4.06 0.49 -7.79
C PHE A 129 4.26 1.98 -8.09
N LEU A 130 3.20 2.60 -8.62
CA LEU A 130 3.07 4.03 -8.87
C LEU A 130 1.90 4.56 -8.07
N SER A 131 2.10 5.66 -7.36
CA SER A 131 1.04 6.35 -6.62
C SER A 131 1.10 7.86 -6.89
N GLU A 132 0.05 8.56 -6.48
CA GLU A 132 0.12 10.01 -6.30
C GLU A 132 1.13 10.39 -5.20
N ASP A 133 1.39 11.69 -5.03
CA ASP A 133 2.18 12.19 -3.90
C ASP A 133 1.34 12.16 -2.62
N GLU A 134 1.41 11.03 -1.90
CA GLU A 134 0.72 10.85 -0.62
C GLU A 134 1.09 11.92 0.41
N MET A 135 2.34 12.40 0.43
CA MET A 135 2.76 13.40 1.40
C MET A 135 2.18 14.78 1.10
N GLU A 136 2.12 15.17 -0.18
CA GLU A 136 1.42 16.39 -0.58
C GLU A 136 -0.08 16.32 -0.23
N LEU A 137 -0.72 15.17 -0.52
CA LEU A 137 -2.11 14.93 -0.15
C LEU A 137 -2.32 15.04 1.37
N PHE A 138 -1.50 14.37 2.19
CA PHE A 138 -1.62 14.42 3.65
C PHE A 138 -1.39 15.83 4.21
N ARG A 139 -0.48 16.62 3.63
CA ARG A 139 -0.32 18.04 3.99
C ARG A 139 -1.56 18.85 3.66
N SER A 140 -2.13 18.66 2.47
CA SER A 140 -3.35 19.38 2.05
C SER A 140 -4.54 19.08 2.97
N LEU A 141 -4.59 17.87 3.55
CA LEU A 141 -5.61 17.42 4.49
C LEU A 141 -5.28 17.76 5.96
N GLY A 142 -4.12 18.38 6.24
CA GLY A 142 -3.67 18.75 7.58
C GLY A 142 -3.32 17.56 8.49
N LEU A 143 -2.97 16.41 7.91
CA LEU A 143 -2.62 15.19 8.65
C LEU A 143 -1.14 15.17 9.08
N VAL A 144 -0.29 15.87 8.32
CA VAL A 144 1.13 16.07 8.60
C VAL A 144 1.50 17.56 8.53
N ASP A 145 2.59 17.92 9.20
CA ASP A 145 3.15 19.28 9.14
C ASP A 145 3.99 19.53 7.88
N GLY A 146 4.60 20.71 7.79
CA GLY A 146 5.47 21.08 6.67
C GLY A 146 6.71 20.19 6.52
N GLU A 147 7.15 19.53 7.59
CA GLU A 147 8.27 18.57 7.59
C GLU A 147 7.80 17.12 7.31
N GLY A 148 6.50 16.90 7.14
CA GLY A 148 5.91 15.57 6.92
C GLY A 148 5.75 14.75 8.20
N LYS A 149 5.80 15.38 9.38
CA LYS A 149 5.57 14.70 10.66
C LYS A 149 4.07 14.65 10.96
N PRO A 150 3.56 13.55 11.55
CA PRO A 150 2.16 13.48 11.95
C PRO A 150 1.78 14.62 12.91
N VAL A 151 0.66 15.30 12.63
CA VAL A 151 0.08 16.32 13.53
C VAL A 151 -0.66 15.66 14.72
N GLY A 152 -0.75 14.32 14.69
CA GLY A 152 -1.42 13.46 15.66
C GLY A 152 -2.87 13.22 15.28
N ALA A 153 -3.29 11.96 15.31
CA ALA A 153 -4.68 11.54 15.34
C ALA A 153 -5.21 11.41 16.77
#